data_AF-K9VI88-F1
#
_entry.id   AF-K9VI88-F1
#
_cell.length_a   1.000
_cell.length_b   1.000
_cell.length_c   1.000
_cell.angle_alpha   90.00
_cell.angle_beta   90.00
_cell.angle_gamma   90.00
#
_symmetry.space_group_name_H-M   'P 1'
#
loop_
_entity.id
_entity.type
_entity.pdbx_description
1 polymer ?
#
loop_
_entity_poly.entity_id
_entity_poly.type
_entity_poly.pdbx_seq_one_letter_code
_entity_poly.pdbx_strand_id
1 'polypeptide(L)'
;MVNQGAIPDESPRNLPEQLLLQDAKAGNCIVIHCGTDRLLGDAPRLIAVYGGNSEDWDKMTSIEAFEINGASVQVHWFRNSHTLQDVEFKFKRQYPKTAPKNL
;
A
#
# COMPACT_ATOMS: atom_id res chain seq x y z
N MET A 1 0.57 -16.34 19.26
CA MET A 1 0.39 -15.65 17.96
C MET A 1 0.47 -14.16 18.24
N VAL A 2 1.38 -13.43 17.60
CA VAL A 2 1.50 -11.98 17.83
C VAL A 2 0.38 -11.32 17.01
N ASN A 3 -0.66 -10.84 17.69
CA ASN A 3 -1.62 -9.91 17.09
C ASN A 3 -0.85 -8.64 16.76
N GLN A 4 -0.33 -8.52 15.54
CA GLN A 4 0.13 -7.24 15.04
C GLN A 4 -1.10 -6.34 15.00
N GLY A 5 -1.16 -5.32 15.85
CA GLY A 5 -2.28 -4.38 15.89
C GLY A 5 -2.37 -3.54 14.61
N ALA A 6 -3.08 -2.41 14.68
CA ALA A 6 -3.11 -1.43 13.61
C ALA A 6 -1.69 -1.00 13.23
N ILE A 7 -1.37 -1.03 11.93
CA ILE A 7 -0.11 -0.46 11.45
C ILE A 7 -0.40 1.00 11.08
N PRO A 8 0.26 1.98 11.72
CA PRO A 8 0.00 3.38 11.40
C PRO A 8 0.44 3.71 9.97
N ASP A 9 -0.21 4.72 9.40
CA ASP A 9 0.20 5.33 8.13
C ASP A 9 1.65 5.83 8.24
N GLU A 10 2.45 5.56 7.21
CA GLU A 10 3.79 6.09 7.09
C GLU A 10 3.73 7.59 6.77
N SER A 11 4.50 8.39 7.51
CA SER A 11 4.60 9.84 7.27
C SER A 11 5.60 10.13 6.14
N PRO A 12 5.26 11.01 5.18
CA PRO A 12 6.18 11.41 4.12
C PRO A 12 7.39 12.15 4.71
N ARG A 13 8.58 11.90 4.16
CA ARG A 13 9.86 12.48 4.61
C ARG A 13 10.34 13.63 3.73
N ASN A 14 9.72 13.83 2.58
CA ASN A 14 10.08 14.85 1.60
C ASN A 14 8.87 15.25 0.76
N LEU A 15 9.00 16.36 0.02
CA LEU A 15 7.93 16.89 -0.82
C LEU A 15 7.44 15.87 -1.88
N PRO A 16 8.32 15.14 -2.60
CA PRO A 16 7.86 14.09 -3.51
C PRO A 16 6.97 13.02 -2.84
N GLU A 17 7.36 12.49 -1.68
CA GLU A 17 6.54 11.53 -0.92
C GLU A 17 5.20 12.16 -0.48
N GLN A 18 5.19 13.43 -0.08
CA GLN A 18 3.98 14.15 0.29
C GLN A 18 3.00 14.28 -0.88
N LEU A 19 3.50 14.68 -2.06
CA LEU A 19 2.69 14.82 -3.27
C LEU A 19 2.12 13.46 -3.70
N LEU A 20 2.94 12.41 -3.66
CA LEU A 20 2.52 11.06 -4.02
C LEU A 20 1.43 10.52 -3.07
N LEU A 21 1.56 10.78 -1.77
CA LEU A 21 0.54 10.39 -0.78
C LEU A 21 -0.75 11.18 -0.96
N GLN A 22 -0.66 12.48 -1.27
CA GLN A 22 -1.83 13.31 -1.55
C GLN A 22 -2.59 12.82 -2.79
N ASP A 23 -1.86 12.46 -3.85
CA ASP A 23 -2.43 11.91 -5.09
C ASP A 23 -3.14 10.56 -4.86
N ALA A 24 -2.49 9.66 -4.10
CA ALA A 24 -3.10 8.39 -3.70
C ALA A 24 -4.40 8.58 -2.90
N LYS A 25 -4.39 9.52 -1.94
CA LYS A 25 -5.58 9.86 -1.13
C LYS A 25 -6.67 10.57 -1.92
N ALA A 26 -6.34 11.21 -3.03
CA ALA A 26 -7.31 11.78 -3.97
C ALA A 26 -8.02 10.70 -4.82
N GLY A 27 -7.60 9.43 -4.73
CA GLY A 27 -8.22 8.30 -5.41
C GLY A 27 -7.53 7.88 -6.71
N ASN A 28 -6.37 8.46 -7.04
CA ASN A 28 -5.58 8.10 -8.22
C ASN A 28 -4.84 6.77 -7.98
N CYS A 29 -5.58 5.67 -8.09
CA CYS A 29 -5.16 4.36 -7.61
C CYS A 29 -5.69 3.20 -8.46
N ILE A 30 -5.08 2.04 -8.29
CA ILE A 30 -5.56 0.77 -8.84
C ILE A 30 -5.54 -0.31 -7.76
N VAL A 31 -6.43 -1.30 -7.90
CA VAL A 31 -6.42 -2.53 -7.10
C VAL A 31 -5.32 -3.44 -7.64
N ILE A 32 -4.39 -3.87 -6.79
CA ILE A 32 -3.33 -4.85 -7.13
C ILE A 32 -3.60 -6.24 -6.57
N HIS A 33 -4.53 -6.35 -5.62
CA HIS A 33 -5.01 -7.62 -5.11
C HIS A 33 -6.44 -7.44 -4.59
N CYS A 34 -7.38 -8.15 -5.20
CA CYS A 34 -8.79 -8.10 -4.83
C CYS A 34 -9.11 -9.18 -3.79
N GLY A 35 -9.73 -8.80 -2.67
CA GLY A 35 -10.11 -9.71 -1.58
C GLY A 35 -11.09 -10.80 -2.03
N THR A 36 -11.95 -10.50 -3.00
CA THR A 36 -12.94 -11.44 -3.55
C THR A 36 -12.31 -12.52 -4.42
N ASP A 37 -11.20 -12.22 -5.11
CA ASP A 37 -10.55 -13.15 -6.03
C ASP A 37 -9.60 -14.09 -5.29
N ARG A 38 -8.86 -13.53 -4.32
CA ARG A 38 -7.92 -14.27 -3.49
C ARG A 38 -7.88 -13.59 -2.13
N LEU A 39 -8.02 -14.36 -1.06
CA LEU A 39 -7.90 -13.79 0.28
C LEU A 39 -6.51 -13.17 0.49
N LEU A 40 -6.48 -11.95 1.03
CA LEU A 40 -5.25 -11.31 1.48
C LEU A 40 -4.69 -12.07 2.68
N GLY A 41 -3.37 -12.27 2.71
CA GLY A 41 -2.70 -12.85 3.88
C GLY A 41 -2.90 -12.00 5.14
N ASP A 42 -3.06 -10.69 4.97
CA ASP A 42 -3.32 -9.72 6.05
C ASP A 42 -4.81 -9.66 6.45
N ALA A 43 -5.73 -10.29 5.72
CA ALA A 43 -7.17 -10.17 5.97
C ALA A 43 -7.57 -10.49 7.43
N PRO A 44 -7.10 -11.58 8.07
CA PRO A 44 -7.46 -11.87 9.46
C PRO A 44 -7.10 -10.74 10.43
N ARG A 45 -5.97 -10.06 10.18
CA ARG A 45 -5.50 -8.94 11.00
C ARG A 45 -6.34 -7.69 10.75
N LEU A 46 -6.63 -7.39 9.47
CA LEU A 46 -7.45 -6.24 9.09
C LEU A 46 -8.86 -6.35 9.70
N ILE A 47 -9.46 -7.54 9.69
CA ILE A 47 -10.75 -7.80 10.33
C ILE A 47 -10.68 -7.60 11.84
N ALA A 48 -9.64 -8.13 12.49
CA ALA A 48 -9.48 -8.00 13.94
C ALA A 48 -9.29 -6.54 14.40
N VAL A 49 -8.71 -5.68 13.56
CA VAL A 49 -8.39 -4.29 13.89
C VAL A 49 -9.48 -3.32 13.43
N TYR A 50 -10.02 -3.51 12.23
CA TYR A 50 -10.89 -2.55 11.54
C TYR A 50 -12.29 -3.12 11.26
N GLY A 51 -12.51 -4.43 11.42
CA GLY A 51 -13.78 -5.10 11.13
C GLY A 51 -13.97 -5.50 9.67
N GLY A 52 -15.22 -5.80 9.31
CA GLY A 52 -15.59 -6.31 7.98
C GLY A 52 -15.28 -7.80 7.78
N ASN A 53 -15.37 -8.26 6.53
CA ASN A 53 -15.06 -9.61 6.10
C ASN A 53 -13.75 -9.67 5.32
N SER A 54 -13.17 -10.87 5.20
CA SER A 54 -11.89 -11.06 4.49
C SER A 54 -11.95 -10.63 3.01
N GLU A 55 -13.12 -10.80 2.39
CA GLU A 55 -13.36 -10.47 0.98
C GLU A 55 -13.56 -8.97 0.73
N ASP A 56 -13.86 -8.20 1.78
CA ASP A 56 -14.05 -6.76 1.67
C ASP A 56 -12.72 -6.02 1.55
N TRP A 57 -11.59 -6.66 1.87
CA TRP A 57 -10.30 -6.00 1.94
C TRP A 57 -9.51 -6.18 0.64
N ASP A 58 -9.20 -5.06 0.01
CA ASP A 58 -8.39 -4.95 -1.19
C ASP A 58 -7.04 -4.30 -0.89
N LYS A 59 -6.03 -4.69 -1.67
CA LYS A 59 -4.73 -4.01 -1.67
C LYS A 59 -4.66 -3.05 -2.84
N MET A 60 -4.35 -1.80 -2.53
CA MET A 60 -4.29 -0.70 -3.47
C MET A 60 -2.84 -0.27 -3.72
N THR A 61 -2.60 0.33 -4.88
CA THR A 61 -1.38 1.09 -5.17
C THR A 61 -1.71 2.42 -5.88
N SER A 62 -0.84 3.41 -5.74
CA SER A 62 -0.88 4.65 -6.52
C SER A 62 -0.60 4.35 -8.00
N ILE A 63 -1.27 5.08 -8.90
CA ILE A 63 -0.98 5.01 -10.34
C ILE A 63 0.43 5.55 -10.61
N GLU A 64 0.73 6.69 -10.02
CA GLU A 64 2.02 7.35 -10.17
C GLU A 64 3.11 6.67 -9.34
N ALA A 65 4.35 6.82 -9.82
CA ALA A 65 5.56 6.42 -9.11
C ALA A 65 6.64 7.50 -9.31
N PHE A 66 7.31 7.88 -8.23
CA PHE A 66 8.38 8.89 -8.28
C PHE A 66 9.75 8.26 -8.01
N GLU A 67 10.76 8.70 -8.76
CA GLU A 67 12.15 8.35 -8.49
C GLU A 67 12.68 9.19 -7.32
N ILE A 68 12.96 8.56 -6.18
CA ILE A 68 13.42 9.21 -4.95
C ILE A 68 14.63 8.45 -4.42
N ASN A 69 15.80 9.09 -4.47
CA ASN A 69 17.09 8.52 -4.05
C ASN A 69 17.42 7.20 -4.79
N GLY A 70 17.15 7.14 -6.09
CA GLY A 70 17.44 5.99 -6.95
C GLY A 70 16.50 4.78 -6.77
N ALA A 71 15.36 4.98 -6.11
CA ALA A 71 14.27 4.02 -6.07
C ALA A 71 13.02 4.61 -6.70
N SER A 72 12.31 3.78 -7.47
CA SER A 72 10.93 4.03 -7.82
C SER A 72 10.05 3.84 -6.59
N VAL A 73 9.31 4.87 -6.21
CA VAL A 73 8.47 4.90 -5.01
C VAL A 73 7.01 4.99 -5.40
N GLN A 74 6.20 4.06 -4.90
CA GLN A 74 4.74 4.06 -4.98
C GLN A 74 4.15 4.08 -3.56
N VAL A 75 2.86 4.41 -3.45
CA VAL A 75 2.12 4.31 -2.18
C VAL A 75 1.21 3.09 -2.24
N HIS A 76 1.30 2.22 -1.24
CA HIS A 76 0.43 1.05 -1.09
C HIS A 76 -0.41 1.18 0.18
N TRP A 77 -1.65 0.71 0.16
CA TRP A 77 -2.54 0.69 1.33
C TRP A 77 -3.58 -0.42 1.20
N PHE A 78 -4.40 -0.57 2.24
CA PHE A 78 -5.58 -1.44 2.20
C PHE A 78 -6.85 -0.61 2.14
N ARG A 79 -7.80 -1.04 1.31
CA ARG A 79 -9.13 -0.47 1.20
C ARG A 79 -10.16 -1.51 1.56
N ASN A 80 -11.10 -1.16 2.43
CA ASN A 80 -12.33 -1.93 2.56
C ASN A 80 -13.30 -1.49 1.45
N SER A 81 -13.59 -2.36 0.50
CA SER A 81 -14.41 -2.07 -0.69
C SER A 81 -15.88 -1.77 -0.35
N HIS A 82 -16.37 -2.27 0.78
CA HIS A 82 -17.74 -2.03 1.23
C HIS A 82 -17.91 -0.67 1.92
N THR A 83 -16.99 -0.32 2.82
CA THR A 83 -17.04 0.91 3.63
C THR A 83 -16.25 2.07 3.03
N LEU A 84 -15.44 1.80 1.99
CA LEU A 84 -14.47 2.70 1.38
C LEU A 84 -13.41 3.23 2.36
N GLN A 85 -13.21 2.54 3.48
CA GLN A 85 -12.20 2.89 4.47
C GLN A 85 -10.80 2.54 3.93
N ASP A 86 -9.92 3.53 3.86
CA ASP A 86 -8.51 3.35 3.55
C ASP A 86 -7.65 3.35 4.82
N VAL A 87 -6.73 2.38 4.93
CA VAL A 87 -5.86 2.22 6.10
C VAL A 87 -4.44 1.80 5.72
N GLU A 88 -3.48 2.15 6.57
CA GLU A 88 -2.09 1.68 6.55
C GLU A 88 -1.32 2.05 5.28
N PHE A 89 -1.37 3.32 4.91
CA PHE A 89 -0.60 3.86 3.79
C PHE A 89 0.91 3.69 4.01
N LYS A 90 1.62 3.13 3.04
CA LYS A 90 3.07 2.84 3.09
C LYS A 90 3.77 3.21 1.80
N PHE A 91 5.00 3.68 1.90
CA PHE A 91 5.84 3.97 0.74
C PHE A 91 6.59 2.71 0.30
N LYS A 92 6.18 2.13 -0.82
CA LYS A 92 6.87 0.98 -1.42
C LYS A 92 8.01 1.47 -2.31
N ARG A 93 9.24 1.17 -1.90
CA ARG A 93 10.46 1.47 -2.66
C ARG A 93 10.91 0.25 -3.46
N GLN A 94 11.21 0.46 -4.73
CA GLN A 94 11.80 -0.53 -5.62
C GLN A 94 13.08 0.02 -6.24
N TYR A 95 14.20 -0.60 -5.92
CA TYR A 95 15.50 -0.27 -6.51
C TYR A 95 15.71 -1.08 -7.80
N PRO A 96 16.31 -0.48 -8.84
CA PRO A 96 16.67 -1.22 -10.04
C PRO A 96 17.63 -2.36 -9.68
N LYS A 97 17.40 -3.55 -10.23
CA LYS A 97 18.34 -4.66 -10.13
C LYS A 97 19.55 -4.33 -11.00
N THR A 98 20.62 -3.79 -10.42
CA THR A 98 21.90 -3.69 -11.12
C THR A 98 22.39 -5.10 -11.41
N ALA A 99 22.36 -5.53 -12.68
CA ALA A 99 23.08 -6.72 -13.10
C ALA A 99 24.58 -6.49 -12.84
N PRO A 100 25.34 -7.47 -12.34
CA PRO A 100 26.79 -7.34 -12.27
C PRO A 100 27.31 -7.12 -13.69
N LYS A 101 27.98 -5.98 -13.92
CA LYS A 101 28.82 -5.79 -15.11
C LYS A 101 30.01 -6.71 -14.92
N ASN A 102 29.99 -7.87 -15.57
CA ASN A 102 31.22 -8.63 -15.79
C ASN A 102 32.11 -7.75 -16.69
N LEU A 103 33.12 -7.13 -16.08
CA LEU A 103 34.24 -6.50 -16.75
C LEU A 103 35.29 -7.57 -17.06
#